data_AF-A0AAE0RFJ7-F1
#
_entry.id   AF-A0AAE0RFJ7-F1
#
_cell.length_a   1.000
_cell.length_b   1.000
_cell.length_c   1.000
_cell.angle_alpha   90.00
_cell.angle_beta   90.00
_cell.angle_gamma   90.00
#
_symmetry.space_group_name_H-M   'P 1'
#
loop_
_entity.id
_entity.type
_entity.pdbx_description
1 polymer ?
#
loop_
_entity_poly.entity_id
_entity_poly.type
_entity_poly.pdbx_seq_one_letter_code
_entity_poly.pdbx_strand_id
1 'polypeptide(L)'
;MMSSSGQNTSMCCLHLRKQIQALQDDKAKQYEEIQSLKSEINDLNKRMRLMKETLAHQSLDKGFTNTNMNRVKRPASSMQSPTNVKRQRLDTCSDPASLTSPANSKPRNSVDVALPKSNGQEHETKDKGNTTQSLISSALTTLHDSCFDVLPTIRSRLLPGISELPGLTDEEESVISYFCENPALAQKFMSAILCKIKAEGAALKHELLQSLCRVYVGLCQKTGDVHKAHGLAYRLLKEDVPEAPKLILLMVSAWPSVFAYNSSLCRAIHTVSKLKAKGDILGYLSKYLHWDEKPPGDIHKLISCTLKALLKDSSLTFRKNSWYGVDFCPATWEYIFSLELLCSQLGWTWTYNNIISQEIGPTMNTWLMQQRPQQKAVRDVCVAAVLRLLGRLGQLGLKENQATLVQNLAKAINQFGNHKLSENAAMPWEVQLSVVYATHDLAPSNPKEALAALASWQGGITHPVPPAIKSCIAQIGTLCQKIKP
;
A
#
# COMPACT_ATOMS: atom_id res chain seq x y z
N MET A 1 -27.52 78.01 38.57
CA MET A 1 -26.51 77.37 37.69
C MET A 1 -26.35 75.89 38.05
N MET A 2 -27.34 75.04 37.75
CA MET A 2 -27.22 73.57 37.89
C MET A 2 -28.20 72.87 36.94
N SER A 3 -28.03 73.05 35.63
CA SER A 3 -28.83 72.30 34.62
C SER A 3 -28.10 72.12 33.29
N SER A 4 -26.76 72.15 33.26
CA SER A 4 -25.98 72.05 32.02
C SER A 4 -25.05 70.83 31.95
N SER A 5 -24.76 70.13 33.07
CA SER A 5 -23.82 69.00 33.05
C SER A 5 -24.44 67.67 32.63
N GLY A 6 -25.76 67.48 32.77
CA GLY A 6 -26.45 66.22 32.43
C GLY A 6 -26.76 66.02 30.94
N GLN A 7 -26.88 67.10 30.17
CA GLN A 7 -27.15 67.02 28.72
C GLN A 7 -25.89 66.64 27.92
N ASN A 8 -24.69 67.08 28.36
CA ASN A 8 -23.43 66.78 27.67
C ASN A 8 -23.02 65.30 27.81
N THR A 9 -23.27 64.66 28.95
CA THR A 9 -22.99 63.22 29.15
C THR A 9 -23.91 62.33 28.32
N SER A 10 -25.20 62.68 28.21
CA SER A 10 -26.17 61.95 27.40
C SER A 10 -25.81 61.97 25.90
N MET A 11 -25.40 63.14 25.39
CA MET A 11 -24.94 63.30 24.01
C MET A 11 -23.66 62.50 23.72
N CYS A 12 -22.72 62.46 24.67
CA CYS A 12 -21.49 61.69 24.54
C CYS A 12 -21.75 60.17 24.48
N CYS A 13 -22.65 59.65 25.32
CA CYS A 13 -23.06 58.23 25.28
C CYS A 13 -23.78 57.85 23.98
N LEU A 14 -24.61 58.74 23.44
CA LEU A 14 -25.27 58.56 22.13
C LEU A 14 -24.25 58.51 20.97
N HIS A 15 -23.22 59.37 21.02
CA HIS A 15 -22.17 59.37 20.01
C HIS A 15 -21.32 58.09 20.04
N LEU A 16 -20.93 57.64 21.23
CA LEU A 16 -20.20 56.37 21.42
C LEU A 16 -21.00 55.16 20.93
N ARG A 17 -22.31 55.10 21.21
CA ARG A 17 -23.16 54.01 20.69
C ARG A 17 -23.22 54.00 19.16
N LYS A 18 -23.32 55.17 18.53
CA LYS A 18 -23.31 55.27 17.06
C LYS A 18 -21.97 54.82 16.46
N GLN A 19 -20.84 55.17 17.10
CA GLN A 19 -19.52 54.68 16.67
C GLN A 19 -19.37 53.17 16.83
N ILE A 20 -19.84 52.59 17.95
CA ILE A 20 -19.81 51.14 18.16
C ILE A 20 -20.65 50.41 17.10
N GLN A 21 -21.85 50.93 16.80
CA GLN A 21 -22.71 50.34 15.77
C GLN A 21 -22.04 50.41 14.39
N ALA A 22 -21.47 51.56 14.02
CA ALA A 22 -20.76 51.71 12.75
C ALA A 22 -19.58 50.73 12.60
N LEU A 23 -18.83 50.50 13.69
CA LEU A 23 -17.74 49.52 13.72
C LEU A 23 -18.24 48.07 13.62
N GLN A 24 -19.41 47.77 14.19
CA GLN A 24 -20.03 46.45 14.06
C GLN A 24 -20.53 46.19 12.63
N ASP A 25 -21.12 47.19 12.00
CA ASP A 25 -21.61 47.10 10.62
C ASP A 25 -20.43 46.96 9.63
N ASP A 26 -19.35 47.70 9.84
CA ASP A 26 -18.14 47.58 9.01
C ASP A 26 -17.47 46.20 9.17
N LYS A 27 -17.44 45.68 10.40
CA LYS A 27 -16.96 44.31 10.67
C LYS A 27 -17.83 43.25 9.98
N ALA A 28 -19.14 43.42 9.96
CA ALA A 28 -20.05 42.49 9.28
C ALA A 28 -19.81 42.50 7.76
N LYS A 29 -19.64 43.70 7.18
CA LYS A 29 -19.33 43.86 5.75
C LYS A 29 -17.99 43.21 5.37
N GLN A 30 -16.95 43.41 6.17
CA GLN A 30 -15.65 42.74 5.98
C GLN A 30 -15.77 41.21 6.06
N TYR A 31 -16.63 40.69 6.95
CA TYR A 31 -16.85 39.25 7.05
C TYR A 31 -17.50 38.66 5.79
N GLU A 32 -18.50 39.34 5.23
CA GLU A 32 -19.13 38.94 3.96
C GLU A 32 -18.13 38.96 2.80
N GLU A 33 -17.29 39.98 2.71
CA GLU A 33 -16.26 40.10 1.67
C GLU A 33 -15.22 38.97 1.76
N ILE A 34 -14.80 38.60 2.99
CA ILE A 34 -13.93 37.44 3.22
C ILE A 34 -14.59 36.13 2.79
N GLN A 35 -15.89 35.96 3.04
CA GLN A 35 -16.61 34.74 2.61
C GLN A 35 -16.75 34.68 1.08
N SER A 36 -16.99 35.82 0.43
CA SER A 36 -17.01 35.93 -1.03
C SER A 36 -15.66 35.54 -1.64
N LEU A 37 -14.56 36.12 -1.13
CA LEU A 37 -13.20 35.80 -1.59
C LEU A 37 -12.83 34.33 -1.36
N LYS A 38 -13.26 33.72 -0.25
CA LYS A 38 -13.07 32.27 -0.02
C LYS A 38 -13.78 31.42 -1.06
N SER A 39 -15.00 31.80 -1.45
CA SER A 39 -15.74 31.12 -2.52
C SER A 39 -15.01 31.23 -3.86
N GLU A 40 -14.51 32.42 -4.19
CA GLU A 40 -13.80 32.67 -5.44
C GLU A 40 -12.45 31.91 -5.52
N ILE A 41 -11.70 31.85 -4.42
CA ILE A 41 -10.48 31.03 -4.30
C ILE A 41 -10.81 29.54 -4.50
N ASN A 42 -11.92 29.06 -3.94
CA ASN A 42 -12.35 27.68 -4.15
C ASN A 42 -12.68 27.39 -5.62
N ASP A 43 -13.34 28.31 -6.32
CA ASP A 43 -13.65 28.14 -7.74
C ASP A 43 -12.38 28.18 -8.61
N LEU A 44 -11.45 29.11 -8.33
CA LEU A 44 -10.14 29.19 -8.97
C LEU A 44 -9.32 27.90 -8.76
N ASN A 45 -9.31 27.35 -7.55
CA ASN A 45 -8.66 26.08 -7.25
C ASN A 45 -9.29 24.92 -8.04
N LYS A 46 -10.61 24.92 -8.21
CA LYS A 46 -11.33 23.92 -9.02
C LYS A 46 -10.95 24.04 -10.50
N ARG A 47 -10.89 25.27 -11.05
CA ARG A 47 -10.47 25.53 -12.43
C ARG A 47 -9.02 25.13 -12.68
N MET A 48 -8.10 25.47 -11.77
CA MET A 48 -6.70 25.03 -11.85
C MET A 48 -6.58 23.50 -11.83
N ARG A 49 -7.39 22.81 -11.02
CA ARG A 49 -7.39 21.34 -10.97
C ARG A 49 -7.80 20.75 -12.32
N LEU A 50 -8.88 21.26 -12.92
CA LEU A 50 -9.36 20.85 -14.24
C LEU A 50 -8.31 21.11 -15.34
N MET A 51 -7.65 22.26 -15.29
CA MET A 51 -6.64 22.65 -16.28
C MET A 51 -5.39 21.77 -16.16
N LYS A 52 -4.96 21.45 -14.93
CA LYS A 52 -3.87 20.50 -14.67
C LYS A 52 -4.21 19.09 -15.14
N GLU A 53 -5.43 18.61 -14.89
CA GLU A 53 -5.91 17.33 -15.40
C GLU A 53 -5.88 17.29 -16.93
N THR A 54 -6.33 18.36 -17.60
CA THR A 54 -6.31 18.48 -19.07
C THR A 54 -4.89 18.46 -19.64
N LEU A 55 -3.95 19.17 -19.01
CA LEU A 55 -2.53 19.17 -19.40
C LEU A 55 -1.85 17.82 -19.16
N ALA A 56 -2.17 17.16 -18.05
CA ALA A 56 -1.64 15.83 -17.74
C ALA A 56 -2.17 14.77 -18.71
N HIS A 57 -3.43 14.88 -19.16
CA HIS A 57 -3.96 14.06 -20.26
C HIS A 57 -3.17 14.25 -21.55
N GLN A 58 -2.91 15.50 -21.95
CA GLN A 58 -2.13 15.78 -23.17
C GLN A 58 -0.68 15.31 -23.06
N SER A 59 -0.07 15.35 -21.88
CA SER A 59 1.31 14.89 -21.66
C SER A 59 1.42 13.37 -21.62
N LEU A 60 0.44 12.65 -21.06
CA LEU A 60 0.41 11.19 -21.07
C LEU A 60 0.12 10.68 -22.49
N ASP A 61 -0.87 11.25 -23.20
CA ASP A 61 -1.14 10.92 -24.60
C ASP A 61 0.12 11.16 -25.44
N LYS A 62 0.73 12.35 -25.39
CA LYS A 62 1.98 12.63 -26.14
C LYS A 62 3.14 11.71 -25.76
N GLY A 63 3.20 11.23 -24.51
CA GLY A 63 4.20 10.28 -24.04
C GLY A 63 4.01 8.85 -24.53
N PHE A 64 2.77 8.44 -24.86
CA PHE A 64 2.44 7.08 -25.31
C PHE A 64 1.98 6.99 -26.79
N THR A 65 1.58 8.08 -27.44
CA THR A 65 0.90 8.06 -28.77
C THR A 65 1.69 8.67 -29.91
N ASN A 66 2.94 9.10 -29.74
CA ASN A 66 3.66 9.77 -30.83
C ASN A 66 4.24 8.76 -31.84
N THR A 67 3.35 8.08 -32.59
CA THR A 67 3.55 7.54 -33.95
C THR A 67 2.28 6.80 -34.43
N ASN A 68 1.26 7.57 -34.86
CA ASN A 68 0.39 7.29 -36.03
C ASN A 68 -0.88 8.16 -35.98
N MET A 69 -0.77 9.38 -36.50
CA MET A 69 -1.94 10.13 -36.97
C MET A 69 -2.32 9.58 -38.35
N ASN A 70 -3.33 8.72 -38.42
CA ASN A 70 -4.31 8.66 -39.52
C ASN A 70 -5.40 7.60 -39.27
N ARG A 71 -6.43 7.94 -38.47
CA ARG A 71 -7.85 7.84 -38.89
C ARG A 71 -8.78 8.29 -37.76
N VAL A 72 -9.53 9.34 -38.06
CA VAL A 72 -10.62 9.89 -37.26
C VAL A 72 -11.89 9.06 -37.46
N LYS A 73 -12.62 8.76 -36.38
CA LYS A 73 -14.09 8.94 -36.28
C LYS A 73 -14.55 8.90 -34.80
N ARG A 74 -15.54 9.74 -34.51
CA ARG A 74 -16.01 10.27 -33.21
C ARG A 74 -17.46 9.75 -32.93
N PRO A 75 -18.16 10.11 -31.83
CA PRO A 75 -18.34 9.28 -30.62
C PRO A 75 -19.83 9.08 -30.19
N ALA A 76 -20.08 8.27 -29.13
CA ALA A 76 -21.29 8.26 -28.27
C ALA A 76 -21.02 7.32 -27.07
N SER A 77 -21.55 7.42 -25.85
CA SER A 77 -22.35 8.39 -25.09
C SER A 77 -22.28 7.97 -23.61
N SER A 78 -22.32 8.95 -22.71
CA SER A 78 -22.59 8.93 -21.26
C SER A 78 -23.46 7.78 -20.70
N MET A 79 -23.09 7.19 -19.55
CA MET A 79 -23.90 7.13 -18.30
C MET A 79 -23.28 6.22 -17.20
N GLN A 80 -23.25 6.79 -16.00
CA GLN A 80 -23.48 6.22 -14.65
C GLN A 80 -22.51 5.21 -13.99
N SER A 81 -22.22 5.55 -12.73
CA SER A 81 -21.32 4.92 -11.76
C SER A 81 -22.04 3.88 -10.88
N PRO A 82 -21.38 2.75 -10.54
CA PRO A 82 -21.75 1.96 -9.37
C PRO A 82 -20.69 2.00 -8.26
N THR A 83 -21.23 2.11 -7.06
CA THR A 83 -20.64 2.15 -5.71
C THR A 83 -20.00 0.83 -5.25
N ASN A 84 -18.94 0.97 -4.45
CA ASN A 84 -18.38 0.02 -3.46
C ASN A 84 -18.23 -1.46 -3.85
N VAL A 85 -17.05 -1.82 -4.35
CA VAL A 85 -16.59 -3.23 -4.42
C VAL A 85 -15.40 -3.42 -3.49
N LYS A 86 -15.55 -4.32 -2.50
CA LYS A 86 -14.51 -4.76 -1.57
C LYS A 86 -13.27 -5.25 -2.32
N ARG A 87 -12.11 -4.68 -1.98
CA ARG A 87 -10.79 -5.01 -2.53
C ARG A 87 -10.37 -6.44 -2.23
N GLN A 88 -9.88 -7.14 -3.24
CA GLN A 88 -9.02 -8.31 -3.07
C GLN A 88 -7.69 -7.99 -3.77
N ARG A 89 -6.65 -7.72 -2.98
CA ARG A 89 -5.29 -7.43 -3.45
C ARG A 89 -4.44 -8.69 -3.30
N LEU A 90 -3.65 -9.01 -4.34
CA LEU A 90 -2.56 -9.99 -4.30
C LEU A 90 -1.46 -9.49 -3.37
N ASP A 91 -1.66 -9.75 -2.09
CA ASP A 91 -0.57 -10.08 -1.16
C ASP A 91 -1.06 -11.36 -0.50
N THR A 92 -0.79 -12.49 -1.16
CA THR A 92 -1.18 -13.82 -0.71
C THR A 92 -0.25 -14.19 0.45
N CYS A 93 -0.79 -14.20 1.68
CA CYS A 93 -0.47 -15.28 2.62
C CYS A 93 -0.57 -16.56 1.80
N SER A 94 0.46 -17.38 1.74
CA SER A 94 0.37 -18.70 1.10
C SER A 94 -0.81 -19.48 1.69
N ASP A 95 -1.89 -19.63 0.95
CA ASP A 95 -3.03 -20.48 1.34
C ASP A 95 -2.64 -21.96 1.13
N PRO A 96 -2.73 -22.82 2.16
CA PRO A 96 -2.78 -24.26 1.96
C PRO A 96 -4.17 -24.62 1.44
N ALA A 97 -4.20 -25.46 0.42
CA ALA A 97 -5.41 -25.89 -0.26
C ALA A 97 -6.51 -26.43 0.69
N SER A 98 -7.75 -26.02 0.40
CA SER A 98 -9.00 -26.79 0.50
C SER A 98 -9.41 -27.37 1.85
N LEU A 99 -10.40 -26.74 2.50
CA LEU A 99 -11.35 -27.43 3.39
C LEU A 99 -12.75 -26.84 3.19
N THR A 100 -13.45 -27.29 2.16
CA THR A 100 -14.92 -27.20 2.07
C THR A 100 -15.54 -28.36 2.84
N SER A 101 -16.38 -28.04 3.82
CA SER A 101 -17.36 -28.96 4.43
C SER A 101 -18.43 -29.36 3.40
N PRO A 102 -19.02 -30.55 3.55
CA PRO A 102 -20.48 -30.56 3.62
C PRO A 102 -21.02 -31.45 4.74
N ALA A 103 -22.07 -30.94 5.39
CA ALA A 103 -22.97 -31.69 6.25
C ALA A 103 -24.09 -32.38 5.44
N ASN A 104 -24.65 -33.42 6.06
CA ASN A 104 -25.90 -34.15 5.80
C ASN A 104 -25.90 -35.33 4.81
N SER A 105 -25.86 -36.56 5.37
CA SER A 105 -26.97 -37.52 5.27
C SER A 105 -26.82 -38.67 6.29
N LYS A 106 -27.93 -39.05 6.93
CA LYS A 106 -28.08 -40.07 8.00
C LYS A 106 -28.40 -41.47 7.40
N PRO A 107 -28.58 -42.57 8.17
CA PRO A 107 -27.71 -43.75 8.15
C PRO A 107 -28.38 -45.05 7.63
N ARG A 108 -27.59 -46.11 7.39
CA ARG A 108 -28.11 -47.49 7.38
C ARG A 108 -27.06 -48.56 7.73
N ASN A 109 -27.49 -49.47 8.61
CA ASN A 109 -26.90 -50.73 9.13
C ASN A 109 -26.31 -51.63 8.02
N SER A 110 -25.41 -52.60 8.22
CA SER A 110 -25.25 -53.61 9.29
C SER A 110 -23.94 -54.44 9.12
N VAL A 111 -23.29 -54.86 10.23
CA VAL A 111 -22.92 -56.27 10.63
C VAL A 111 -22.20 -57.14 9.54
N ASP A 112 -21.04 -57.82 9.68
CA ASP A 112 -20.22 -58.34 10.78
C ASP A 112 -18.85 -58.92 10.28
N VAL A 113 -17.91 -59.13 11.23
CA VAL A 113 -16.91 -60.24 11.33
C VAL A 113 -15.52 -60.23 10.64
N ALA A 114 -14.51 -60.40 11.53
CA ALA A 114 -13.20 -61.08 11.45
C ALA A 114 -11.92 -60.39 10.89
N LEU A 115 -10.96 -60.18 11.80
CA LEU A 115 -9.49 -60.14 11.61
C LEU A 115 -8.94 -61.60 11.43
N PRO A 116 -7.67 -61.87 10.99
CA PRO A 116 -6.47 -61.04 11.19
C PRO A 116 -5.36 -61.00 10.09
N LYS A 117 -4.49 -59.98 10.22
CA LYS A 117 -3.05 -59.88 9.86
C LYS A 117 -2.61 -59.88 8.39
N SER A 118 -2.01 -58.77 7.94
CA SER A 118 -0.58 -58.71 7.57
C SER A 118 -0.16 -57.29 7.22
N ASN A 119 1.11 -56.98 7.50
CA ASN A 119 1.80 -55.70 7.38
C ASN A 119 1.66 -54.98 6.04
N GLY A 120 1.51 -53.65 6.12
CA GLY A 120 1.72 -52.71 5.02
C GLY A 120 1.55 -51.27 5.50
N GLN A 121 2.67 -50.60 5.77
CA GLN A 121 2.73 -49.17 6.08
C GLN A 121 2.21 -48.34 4.90
N GLU A 122 1.01 -47.78 5.02
CA GLU A 122 0.61 -46.58 4.28
C GLU A 122 -0.47 -45.86 5.08
N HIS A 123 -0.09 -44.90 5.93
CA HIS A 123 -0.98 -43.81 6.38
C HIS A 123 -0.23 -42.80 7.25
N GLU A 124 0.45 -41.82 6.63
CA GLU A 124 0.77 -40.56 7.32
C GLU A 124 0.82 -39.41 6.31
N THR A 125 -0.29 -38.69 6.15
CA THR A 125 -0.25 -37.33 5.57
C THR A 125 -1.46 -36.45 5.89
N LYS A 126 -2.47 -36.94 6.61
CA LYS A 126 -3.64 -36.13 7.01
C LYS A 126 -3.57 -35.58 8.44
N ASP A 127 -2.70 -36.11 9.31
CA ASP A 127 -2.77 -35.81 10.75
C ASP A 127 -1.93 -34.58 11.18
N LYS A 128 -0.77 -34.34 10.53
CA LYS A 128 0.12 -33.20 10.85
C LYS A 128 -0.50 -31.82 10.58
N GLY A 129 -1.49 -31.74 9.68
CA GLY A 129 -2.16 -30.49 9.31
C GLY A 129 -3.06 -29.94 10.43
N ASN A 130 -3.82 -30.82 11.09
CA ASN A 130 -4.72 -30.44 12.17
C ASN A 130 -3.96 -30.02 13.43
N THR A 131 -2.86 -30.71 13.75
CA THR A 131 -2.00 -30.39 14.91
C THR A 131 -1.31 -29.04 14.76
N THR A 132 -0.84 -28.69 13.55
CA THR A 132 -0.21 -27.38 13.32
C THR A 132 -1.20 -26.23 13.53
N GLN A 133 -2.44 -26.40 13.05
CA GLN A 133 -3.48 -25.38 13.17
C GLN A 133 -3.94 -25.20 14.63
N SER A 134 -4.02 -26.29 15.40
CA SER A 134 -4.35 -26.21 16.82
C SER A 134 -3.26 -25.49 17.62
N LEU A 135 -1.98 -25.72 17.31
CA LEU A 135 -0.85 -25.02 17.94
C LEU A 135 -0.89 -23.52 17.66
N ILE A 136 -1.10 -23.12 16.40
CA ILE A 136 -1.23 -21.71 16.01
C ILE A 136 -2.42 -21.06 16.75
N SER A 137 -3.55 -21.76 16.80
CA SER A 137 -4.75 -21.25 17.47
C SER A 137 -4.52 -21.09 18.97
N SER A 138 -3.86 -22.06 19.62
CA SER A 138 -3.48 -21.99 21.03
C SER A 138 -2.58 -20.79 21.31
N ALA A 139 -1.52 -20.58 20.51
CA ALA A 139 -0.62 -19.46 20.67
C ALA A 139 -1.32 -18.10 20.49
N LEU A 140 -2.25 -17.99 19.53
CA LEU A 140 -3.04 -16.77 19.35
C LEU A 140 -3.97 -16.50 20.55
N THR A 141 -4.53 -17.55 21.16
CA THR A 141 -5.33 -17.43 22.39
C THR A 141 -4.47 -17.00 23.56
N THR A 142 -3.30 -17.62 23.76
CA THR A 142 -2.34 -17.20 24.80
C THR A 142 -1.99 -15.72 24.68
N LEU A 143 -1.68 -15.25 23.48
CA LEU A 143 -1.38 -13.83 23.24
C LEU A 143 -2.58 -12.91 23.43
N HIS A 144 -3.80 -13.38 23.15
CA HIS A 144 -5.01 -12.63 23.44
C HIS A 144 -5.22 -12.48 24.95
N ASP A 145 -4.96 -13.53 25.72
CA ASP A 145 -5.21 -13.54 27.16
C ASP A 145 -4.12 -12.78 27.94
N SER A 146 -2.89 -12.72 27.43
CA SER A 146 -1.77 -12.00 28.04
C SER A 146 -1.55 -10.57 27.51
N CYS A 147 -2.33 -10.10 26.53
CA CYS A 147 -2.10 -8.77 25.95
C CYS A 147 -2.38 -7.62 26.94
N PHE A 148 -1.53 -6.60 26.91
CA PHE A 148 -1.66 -5.39 27.73
C PHE A 148 -1.10 -4.17 26.99
N ASP A 149 -1.41 -2.96 27.48
CA ASP A 149 -0.86 -1.72 26.91
C ASP A 149 0.59 -1.51 27.35
N VAL A 150 1.51 -1.51 26.39
CA VAL A 150 2.96 -1.44 26.63
C VAL A 150 3.45 0.01 26.80
N LEU A 151 2.64 1.00 26.41
CA LEU A 151 3.04 2.41 26.46
C LEU A 151 3.45 2.90 27.86
N PRO A 152 2.76 2.58 28.96
CA PRO A 152 3.20 2.97 30.30
C PRO A 152 4.61 2.47 30.63
N THR A 153 4.93 1.24 30.18
CA THR A 153 6.27 0.65 30.35
C THR A 153 7.30 1.42 29.53
N ILE A 154 7.01 1.75 28.28
CA ILE A 154 7.87 2.59 27.43
C ILE A 154 8.13 3.95 28.10
N ARG A 155 7.06 4.62 28.56
CA ARG A 155 7.14 5.92 29.22
C ARG A 155 8.01 5.89 30.47
N SER A 156 7.86 4.88 31.33
CA SER A 156 8.64 4.75 32.56
C SER A 156 10.15 4.62 32.30
N ARG A 157 10.53 3.95 31.20
CA ARG A 157 11.93 3.68 30.83
C ARG A 157 12.57 4.78 30.00
N LEU A 158 11.80 5.77 29.55
CA LEU A 158 12.31 6.97 28.89
C LEU A 158 12.95 7.98 29.86
N LEU A 159 12.72 7.82 31.18
CA LEU A 159 13.32 8.64 32.23
C LEU A 159 14.85 8.48 32.26
N PRO A 160 15.61 9.56 32.51
CA PRO A 160 17.07 9.49 32.54
C PRO A 160 17.53 8.52 33.63
N GLY A 161 18.08 7.37 33.23
CA GLY A 161 18.64 6.37 34.14
C GLY A 161 18.35 4.90 33.78
N ILE A 162 17.35 4.61 32.94
CA ILE A 162 17.00 3.23 32.55
C ILE A 162 17.37 3.02 31.08
N SER A 163 18.39 2.19 30.83
CA SER A 163 19.09 2.11 29.53
C SER A 163 18.51 1.12 28.52
N GLU A 164 17.50 0.32 28.87
CA GLU A 164 17.03 -0.78 28.01
C GLU A 164 15.55 -0.62 27.61
N LEU A 165 15.28 -0.63 26.29
CA LEU A 165 13.92 -0.61 25.76
C LEU A 165 13.09 -1.73 26.40
N PRO A 166 11.79 -1.51 26.64
CA PRO A 166 10.92 -2.63 26.99
C PRO A 166 10.87 -3.58 25.79
N GLY A 167 11.51 -4.73 25.97
CA GLY A 167 11.54 -5.81 25.00
C GLY A 167 10.22 -6.56 24.94
N LEU A 168 10.32 -7.82 24.54
CA LEU A 168 9.23 -8.78 24.52
C LEU A 168 8.83 -9.16 25.96
N THR A 169 7.58 -9.55 26.16
CA THR A 169 7.15 -10.14 27.44
C THR A 169 7.58 -11.60 27.52
N ASP A 170 7.56 -12.18 28.72
CA ASP A 170 7.91 -13.60 28.91
C ASP A 170 7.00 -14.53 28.09
N GLU A 171 5.70 -14.21 27.98
CA GLU A 171 4.76 -14.97 27.15
C GLU A 171 5.07 -14.82 25.66
N GLU A 172 5.40 -13.60 25.21
CA GLU A 172 5.79 -13.37 23.81
C GLU A 172 7.08 -14.09 23.47
N GLU A 173 8.09 -14.04 24.34
CA GLU A 173 9.37 -14.71 24.16
C GLU A 173 9.22 -16.23 24.18
N SER A 174 8.36 -16.77 25.04
CA SER A 174 8.01 -18.19 25.07
C SER A 174 7.39 -18.64 23.75
N VAL A 175 6.40 -17.90 23.24
CA VAL A 175 5.76 -18.19 21.94
C VAL A 175 6.79 -18.10 20.81
N ILE A 176 7.59 -17.03 20.76
CA ILE A 176 8.61 -16.87 19.71
C ILE A 176 9.58 -18.04 19.72
N SER A 177 10.11 -18.40 20.90
CA SER A 177 11.09 -19.48 21.05
C SER A 177 10.53 -20.81 20.56
N TYR A 178 9.29 -21.15 20.97
CA TYR A 178 8.61 -22.37 20.53
C TYR A 178 8.49 -22.47 19.01
N PHE A 179 8.04 -21.40 18.34
CA PHE A 179 7.85 -21.42 16.89
C PHE A 179 9.18 -21.38 16.12
N CYS A 180 10.23 -20.78 16.69
CA CYS A 180 11.55 -20.67 16.07
C CYS A 180 12.36 -21.97 16.07
N GLU A 181 11.98 -22.98 16.85
CA GLU A 181 12.59 -24.32 16.80
C GLU A 181 12.43 -24.97 15.41
N ASN A 182 11.35 -24.63 14.69
CA ASN A 182 11.08 -25.14 13.36
C ASN A 182 10.82 -24.00 12.37
N PRO A 183 11.73 -23.73 11.42
CA PRO A 183 11.58 -22.64 10.45
C PRO A 183 10.27 -22.70 9.66
N ALA A 184 9.79 -23.88 9.29
CA ALA A 184 8.54 -24.03 8.54
C ALA A 184 7.32 -23.69 9.41
N LEU A 185 7.36 -24.02 10.69
CA LEU A 185 6.31 -23.68 11.66
C LEU A 185 6.30 -22.17 11.94
N ALA A 186 7.48 -21.55 12.12
CA ALA A 186 7.61 -20.10 12.24
C ALA A 186 7.00 -19.37 11.03
N GLN A 187 7.26 -19.83 9.79
CA GLN A 187 6.67 -19.22 8.59
C GLN A 187 5.14 -19.34 8.55
N LYS A 188 4.58 -20.48 8.97
CA LYS A 188 3.12 -20.66 9.06
C LYS A 188 2.51 -19.73 10.10
N PHE A 189 3.15 -19.58 11.26
CA PHE A 189 2.66 -18.70 12.32
C PHE A 189 2.77 -17.23 11.94
N MET A 190 3.89 -16.80 11.36
CA MET A 190 4.03 -15.45 10.76
C MET A 190 2.91 -15.18 9.75
N SER A 191 2.61 -16.13 8.88
CA SER A 191 1.51 -16.00 7.90
C SER A 191 0.15 -15.89 8.59
N ALA A 192 -0.12 -16.70 9.62
CA ALA A 192 -1.35 -16.63 10.39
C ALA A 192 -1.52 -15.26 11.09
N ILE A 193 -0.45 -14.71 11.69
CA ILE A 193 -0.46 -13.38 12.28
C ILE A 193 -0.81 -12.32 11.23
N LEU A 194 -0.12 -12.31 10.08
CA LEU A 194 -0.40 -11.34 9.02
C LEU A 194 -1.83 -11.44 8.51
N CYS A 195 -2.33 -12.65 8.33
CA CYS A 195 -3.69 -12.91 7.90
C CYS A 195 -4.71 -12.41 8.95
N LYS A 196 -4.45 -12.60 10.24
CA LYS A 196 -5.29 -12.07 11.33
C LYS A 196 -5.30 -10.53 11.36
N ILE A 197 -4.12 -9.90 11.26
CA ILE A 197 -4.00 -8.42 11.17
C ILE A 197 -4.74 -7.89 9.94
N LYS A 198 -4.64 -8.57 8.79
CA LYS A 198 -5.31 -8.16 7.55
C LYS A 198 -6.83 -8.30 7.61
N ALA A 199 -7.33 -9.39 8.19
CA ALA A 199 -8.76 -9.68 8.25
C ALA A 199 -9.50 -8.85 9.31
N GLU A 200 -8.88 -8.68 10.48
CA GLU A 200 -9.54 -8.14 11.67
C GLU A 200 -8.90 -6.85 12.18
N GLY A 201 -7.84 -6.32 11.55
CA GLY A 201 -6.98 -5.27 12.14
C GLY A 201 -7.69 -4.04 12.72
N ALA A 202 -8.78 -3.56 12.11
CA ALA A 202 -9.56 -2.43 12.62
C ALA A 202 -10.56 -2.82 13.75
N ALA A 203 -10.87 -4.11 13.88
CA ALA A 203 -11.79 -4.68 14.87
C ALA A 203 -11.07 -5.40 16.03
N LEU A 204 -9.76 -5.66 15.91
CA LEU A 204 -8.95 -6.24 16.97
C LEU A 204 -8.85 -5.28 18.16
N LYS A 205 -8.82 -5.86 19.37
CA LYS A 205 -8.39 -5.13 20.57
C LYS A 205 -7.00 -4.54 20.30
N HIS A 206 -6.80 -3.28 20.71
CA HIS A 206 -5.56 -2.56 20.45
C HIS A 206 -4.36 -3.30 21.06
N GLU A 207 -4.49 -3.80 22.27
CA GLU A 207 -3.46 -4.54 23.02
C GLU A 207 -3.05 -5.82 22.27
N LEU A 208 -4.02 -6.56 21.73
CA LEU A 208 -3.71 -7.75 20.92
C LEU A 208 -2.99 -7.36 19.62
N LEU A 209 -3.41 -6.29 18.93
CA LEU A 209 -2.71 -5.83 17.73
C LEU A 209 -1.26 -5.45 18.04
N GLN A 210 -1.01 -4.80 19.18
CA GLN A 210 0.32 -4.47 19.67
C GLN A 210 1.16 -5.74 19.89
N SER A 211 0.65 -6.71 20.65
CA SER A 211 1.35 -7.98 20.91
C SER A 211 1.64 -8.74 19.62
N LEU A 212 0.68 -8.82 18.69
CA LEU A 212 0.90 -9.47 17.40
C LEU A 212 2.00 -8.80 16.57
N CYS A 213 2.08 -7.46 16.57
CA CYS A 213 3.17 -6.74 15.90
C CYS A 213 4.52 -7.01 16.54
N ARG A 214 4.62 -6.99 17.89
CA ARG A 214 5.86 -7.30 18.61
C ARG A 214 6.31 -8.74 18.37
N VAL A 215 5.41 -9.71 18.52
CA VAL A 215 5.70 -11.12 18.26
C VAL A 215 6.16 -11.36 16.83
N TYR A 216 5.48 -10.74 15.85
CA TYR A 216 5.89 -10.87 14.45
C TYR A 216 7.31 -10.33 14.21
N VAL A 217 7.64 -9.17 14.80
CA VAL A 217 8.99 -8.60 14.68
C VAL A 217 10.03 -9.44 15.42
N GLY A 218 9.70 -9.97 16.59
CA GLY A 218 10.56 -10.89 17.34
C GLY A 218 10.84 -12.18 16.57
N LEU A 219 9.82 -12.76 15.92
CA LEU A 219 9.99 -13.90 15.01
C LEU A 219 10.93 -13.53 13.85
N CYS A 220 10.74 -12.37 13.21
CA CYS A 220 11.61 -11.90 12.13
C CYS A 220 13.06 -11.74 12.61
N GLN A 221 13.27 -11.20 13.82
CA GLN A 221 14.59 -11.03 14.41
C GLN A 221 15.28 -12.39 14.63
N LYS A 222 14.59 -13.36 15.24
CA LYS A 222 15.14 -14.70 15.50
C LYS A 222 15.39 -15.49 14.21
N THR A 223 14.59 -15.28 13.16
CA THR A 223 14.82 -15.92 11.85
C THR A 223 15.77 -15.14 10.92
N GLY A 224 16.25 -13.95 11.32
CA GLY A 224 17.12 -13.10 10.51
C GLY A 224 16.46 -12.47 9.28
N ASP A 225 15.11 -12.39 9.23
CA ASP A 225 14.36 -11.92 8.06
C ASP A 225 13.89 -10.48 8.26
N VAL A 226 14.83 -9.54 8.10
CA VAL A 226 14.57 -8.11 8.29
C VAL A 226 13.53 -7.56 7.29
N HIS A 227 13.52 -8.09 6.06
CA HIS A 227 12.62 -7.62 5.01
C HIS A 227 11.15 -7.88 5.35
N LYS A 228 10.84 -8.99 6.06
CA LYS A 228 9.50 -9.25 6.57
C LYS A 228 9.06 -8.23 7.61
N ALA A 229 9.95 -7.81 8.51
CA ALA A 229 9.66 -6.76 9.49
C ALA A 229 9.42 -5.41 8.79
N HIS A 230 10.26 -5.04 7.82
CA HIS A 230 10.03 -3.83 7.00
C HIS A 230 8.73 -3.89 6.22
N GLY A 231 8.38 -5.06 5.67
CA GLY A 231 7.12 -5.28 4.97
C GLY A 231 5.90 -5.09 5.87
N LEU A 232 5.97 -5.53 7.13
CA LEU A 232 4.92 -5.25 8.12
C LEU A 232 4.80 -3.74 8.39
N ALA A 233 5.92 -3.05 8.66
CA ALA A 233 5.92 -1.61 8.92
C ALA A 233 5.34 -0.80 7.74
N TYR A 234 5.77 -1.14 6.52
CA TYR A 234 5.23 -0.57 5.29
C TYR A 234 3.70 -0.77 5.21
N ARG A 235 3.20 -1.97 5.50
CA ARG A 235 1.76 -2.26 5.46
C ARG A 235 1.00 -1.45 6.50
N LEU A 236 1.48 -1.41 7.74
CA LEU A 236 0.86 -0.64 8.84
C LEU A 236 0.78 0.85 8.51
N LEU A 237 1.84 1.42 7.93
CA LEU A 237 1.87 2.83 7.58
C LEU A 237 1.06 3.18 6.33
N LYS A 238 0.92 2.25 5.39
CA LYS A 238 0.19 2.48 4.14
C LYS A 238 -1.31 2.26 4.29
N GLU A 239 -1.70 1.20 4.98
CA GLU A 239 -3.11 0.90 5.27
C GLU A 239 -3.63 1.92 6.31
N ASP A 240 -4.95 2.14 6.35
CA ASP A 240 -5.58 3.05 7.32
C ASP A 240 -5.73 2.36 8.70
N VAL A 241 -4.65 1.75 9.18
CA VAL A 241 -4.62 1.07 10.48
C VAL A 241 -4.59 2.13 11.60
N PRO A 242 -5.43 2.00 12.64
CA PRO A 242 -5.42 2.93 13.76
C PRO A 242 -4.05 2.94 14.47
N GLU A 243 -3.63 4.12 14.91
CA GLU A 243 -2.38 4.32 15.66
C GLU A 243 -1.11 3.76 14.99
N ALA A 244 -1.04 3.71 13.66
CA ALA A 244 0.12 3.14 12.94
C ALA A 244 1.50 3.58 13.47
N PRO A 245 1.76 4.87 13.81
CA PRO A 245 3.04 5.28 14.40
C PRO A 245 3.34 4.64 15.76
N LYS A 246 2.31 4.37 16.58
CA LYS A 246 2.45 3.66 17.85
C LYS A 246 2.85 2.21 17.60
N LEU A 247 2.28 1.56 16.58
CA LEU A 247 2.70 0.21 16.19
C LEU A 247 4.16 0.20 15.71
N ILE A 248 4.61 1.21 14.95
CA ILE A 248 6.02 1.36 14.60
C ILE A 248 6.90 1.49 15.84
N LEU A 249 6.50 2.29 16.83
CA LEU A 249 7.23 2.41 18.09
C LEU A 249 7.39 1.06 18.81
N LEU A 250 6.34 0.25 18.82
CA LEU A 250 6.37 -1.08 19.45
C LEU A 250 7.21 -2.10 18.67
N MET A 251 7.26 -1.99 17.35
CA MET A 251 8.20 -2.76 16.55
C MET A 251 9.65 -2.41 16.92
N VAL A 252 9.95 -1.12 17.10
CA VAL A 252 11.28 -0.66 17.57
C VAL A 252 11.56 -1.12 18.99
N SER A 253 10.56 -1.16 19.87
CA SER A 253 10.74 -1.66 21.24
C SER A 253 11.09 -3.14 21.30
N ALA A 254 10.47 -3.96 20.45
CA ALA A 254 10.79 -5.37 20.32
C ALA A 254 12.15 -5.60 19.64
N TRP A 255 12.53 -4.78 18.65
CA TRP A 255 13.80 -4.90 17.94
C TRP A 255 14.39 -3.51 17.61
N PRO A 256 15.26 -2.95 18.47
CA PRO A 256 15.74 -1.56 18.34
C PRO A 256 16.43 -1.22 17.01
N SER A 257 17.16 -2.18 16.43
CA SER A 257 17.88 -1.99 15.17
C SER A 257 17.05 -2.30 13.91
N VAL A 258 15.76 -2.65 14.05
CA VAL A 258 14.92 -3.09 12.92
C VAL A 258 14.86 -2.05 11.80
N PHE A 259 14.80 -0.75 12.13
CA PHE A 259 14.72 0.33 11.14
C PHE A 259 16.03 1.10 11.00
N ALA A 260 17.18 0.43 11.10
CA ALA A 260 18.46 1.06 10.77
C ALA A 260 18.37 1.82 9.43
N TYR A 261 18.78 3.10 9.43
CA TYR A 261 18.48 4.10 8.39
C TYR A 261 19.30 3.92 7.08
N ASN A 262 19.48 2.68 6.63
CA ASN A 262 20.39 2.33 5.54
C ASN A 262 19.64 2.03 4.23
N SER A 263 18.41 1.52 4.29
CA SER A 263 17.62 1.19 3.09
C SER A 263 16.69 2.33 2.67
N SER A 264 16.32 2.36 1.38
CA SER A 264 15.32 3.29 0.86
C SER A 264 13.98 3.15 1.60
N LEU A 265 13.61 1.92 1.96
CA LEU A 265 12.36 1.62 2.65
C LEU A 265 12.39 2.07 4.11
N CYS A 266 13.49 1.85 4.85
CA CYS A 266 13.64 2.38 6.20
C CYS A 266 13.53 3.91 6.21
N ARG A 267 14.15 4.60 5.24
CA ARG A 267 14.04 6.06 5.12
C ARG A 267 12.58 6.50 4.88
N ALA A 268 11.84 5.76 4.06
CA ALA A 268 10.42 6.02 3.85
C ALA A 268 9.59 5.75 5.11
N ILE A 269 9.83 4.64 5.82
CA ILE A 269 9.19 4.29 7.10
C ILE A 269 9.42 5.40 8.13
N HIS A 270 10.66 5.87 8.29
CA HIS A 270 11.00 6.98 9.19
C HIS A 270 10.22 8.25 8.83
N THR A 271 10.24 8.64 7.55
CA THR A 271 9.61 9.87 7.07
C THR A 271 8.09 9.85 7.29
N VAL A 272 7.43 8.75 6.91
CA VAL A 272 5.98 8.61 7.06
C VAL A 272 5.57 8.42 8.52
N SER A 273 6.36 7.72 9.32
CA SER A 273 6.10 7.60 10.77
C SER A 273 6.16 8.97 11.44
N LYS A 274 7.17 9.79 11.13
CA LYS A 274 7.29 11.16 11.65
C LYS A 274 6.12 12.03 11.22
N LEU A 275 5.70 11.95 9.97
CA LEU A 275 4.56 12.72 9.43
C LEU A 275 3.24 12.36 10.13
N LYS A 276 3.04 11.09 10.49
CA LYS A 276 1.82 10.59 11.10
C LYS A 276 1.81 10.68 12.64
N ALA A 277 2.97 10.66 13.29
CA ALA A 277 3.08 10.69 14.74
C ALA A 277 2.68 12.06 15.32
N LYS A 278 2.07 12.03 16.51
CA LYS A 278 1.67 13.23 17.27
C LYS A 278 1.93 13.00 18.77
N GLY A 279 2.05 14.10 19.53
CA GLY A 279 2.18 14.06 20.99
C GLY A 279 3.35 13.21 21.48
N ASP A 280 3.13 12.46 22.55
CA ASP A 280 4.14 11.63 23.22
C ASP A 280 4.77 10.59 22.28
N ILE A 281 3.99 10.01 21.37
CA ILE A 281 4.48 9.01 20.40
C ILE A 281 5.55 9.59 19.48
N LEU A 282 5.39 10.85 19.05
CA LEU A 282 6.41 11.54 18.26
C LEU A 282 7.70 11.72 19.08
N GLY A 283 7.58 12.11 20.35
CA GLY A 283 8.74 12.24 21.25
C GLY A 283 9.48 10.92 21.45
N TYR A 284 8.75 9.81 21.66
CA TYR A 284 9.32 8.49 21.84
C TYR A 284 10.02 8.00 20.57
N LEU A 285 9.37 8.12 19.41
CA LEU A 285 9.98 7.77 18.13
C LEU A 285 11.23 8.62 17.83
N SER A 286 11.19 9.92 18.09
CA SER A 286 12.36 10.79 17.90
C SER A 286 13.56 10.32 18.70
N LYS A 287 13.35 9.92 19.96
CA LYS A 287 14.43 9.42 20.82
C LYS A 287 14.94 8.05 20.38
N TYR A 288 14.04 7.08 20.13
CA TYR A 288 14.44 5.71 19.81
C TYR A 288 14.99 5.52 18.40
N LEU A 289 14.56 6.34 17.45
CA LEU A 289 15.07 6.31 16.07
C LEU A 289 16.12 7.40 15.82
N HIS A 290 16.57 8.08 16.88
CA HIS A 290 17.60 9.11 16.84
C HIS A 290 17.32 10.23 15.83
N TRP A 291 16.06 10.68 15.71
CA TRP A 291 15.67 11.75 14.79
C TRP A 291 16.19 13.12 15.22
N ASP A 292 16.57 13.28 16.48
CA ASP A 292 17.22 14.50 16.98
C ASP A 292 18.62 14.67 16.35
N GLU A 293 19.32 13.56 16.09
CA GLU A 293 20.61 13.55 15.40
C GLU A 293 20.45 13.48 13.88
N LYS A 294 19.55 12.60 13.41
CA LYS A 294 19.34 12.31 11.98
C LYS A 294 17.85 12.41 11.65
N PRO A 295 17.33 13.63 11.46
CA PRO A 295 15.91 13.81 11.17
C PRO A 295 15.55 13.18 9.81
N PRO A 296 14.36 12.57 9.71
CA PRO A 296 13.82 12.11 8.43
C PRO A 296 13.77 13.25 7.41
N GLY A 297 14.12 12.95 6.17
CA GLY A 297 14.24 13.95 5.11
C GLY A 297 12.90 14.44 4.55
N ASP A 298 12.97 15.48 3.73
CA ASP A 298 11.82 15.96 2.96
C ASP A 298 11.26 14.88 2.03
N ILE A 299 9.93 14.76 2.01
CA ILE A 299 9.22 13.70 1.27
C ILE A 299 9.40 13.83 -0.24
N HIS A 300 9.34 15.04 -0.80
CA HIS A 300 9.50 15.26 -2.24
C HIS A 300 10.91 14.95 -2.69
N LYS A 301 11.92 15.40 -1.93
CA LYS A 301 13.32 15.06 -2.17
C LYS A 301 13.54 13.56 -2.08
N LEU A 302 12.94 12.88 -1.09
CA LEU A 302 13.09 11.43 -0.93
C LEU A 302 12.48 10.67 -2.11
N ILE A 303 11.29 11.06 -2.59
CA ILE A 303 10.68 10.46 -3.79
C ILE A 303 11.61 10.62 -5.01
N SER A 304 12.08 11.84 -5.29
CA SER A 304 12.96 12.10 -6.44
C SER A 304 14.27 11.31 -6.34
N CYS A 305 14.91 11.29 -5.17
CA CYS A 305 16.14 10.53 -4.94
C CYS A 305 15.93 9.02 -5.10
N THR A 306 14.85 8.48 -4.53
CA THR A 306 14.55 7.04 -4.60
C THR A 306 14.23 6.60 -6.03
N LEU A 307 13.47 7.39 -6.80
CA LEU A 307 13.20 7.08 -8.20
C LEU A 307 14.47 7.13 -9.05
N LYS A 308 15.32 8.15 -8.87
CA LYS A 308 16.61 8.25 -9.56
C LYS A 308 17.53 7.08 -9.20
N ALA A 309 17.54 6.66 -7.94
CA ALA A 309 18.30 5.50 -7.49
C ALA A 309 17.80 4.22 -8.18
N LEU A 310 16.49 3.95 -8.16
CA LEU A 310 15.87 2.81 -8.86
C LEU A 310 16.29 2.74 -10.34
N LEU A 311 16.29 3.87 -11.05
CA LEU A 311 16.61 3.89 -12.47
C LEU A 311 18.11 3.69 -12.76
N LYS A 312 19.00 4.07 -11.84
CA LYS A 312 20.47 4.02 -12.01
C LYS A 312 21.15 2.82 -11.36
N ASP A 313 20.49 2.14 -10.43
CA ASP A 313 21.08 1.07 -9.62
C ASP A 313 21.41 -0.16 -10.49
N SER A 314 22.70 -0.40 -10.74
CA SER A 314 23.16 -1.51 -11.58
C SER A 314 22.96 -2.89 -10.95
N SER A 315 22.72 -2.98 -9.64
CA SER A 315 22.58 -4.24 -8.91
C SER A 315 21.22 -4.92 -9.08
N LEU A 316 20.22 -4.20 -9.60
CA LEU A 316 18.87 -4.75 -9.79
C LEU A 316 18.87 -5.86 -10.83
N THR A 317 18.22 -6.96 -10.46
CA THR A 317 18.20 -8.21 -11.23
C THR A 317 16.83 -8.87 -11.15
N PHE A 318 16.51 -9.64 -12.20
CA PHE A 318 15.39 -10.55 -12.21
C PHE A 318 15.75 -11.87 -11.53
N ARG A 319 14.76 -12.51 -10.92
CA ARG A 319 14.86 -13.83 -10.28
C ARG A 319 13.79 -14.75 -10.85
N LYS A 320 14.13 -16.00 -11.12
CA LYS A 320 13.13 -17.01 -11.49
C LYS A 320 12.25 -17.32 -10.28
N ASN A 321 10.95 -17.44 -10.51
CA ASN A 321 9.98 -17.77 -9.48
C ASN A 321 8.94 -18.74 -10.04
N SER A 322 8.67 -19.85 -9.34
CA SER A 322 7.73 -20.87 -9.84
C SER A 322 6.28 -20.39 -9.91
N TRP A 323 5.88 -19.46 -9.03
CA TRP A 323 4.54 -18.93 -8.97
C TRP A 323 4.33 -17.74 -9.91
N TYR A 324 5.26 -16.78 -9.88
CA TYR A 324 5.19 -15.54 -10.66
C TYR A 324 5.84 -15.62 -12.05
N GLY A 325 6.57 -16.71 -12.34
CA GLY A 325 7.43 -16.86 -13.52
C GLY A 325 8.76 -16.13 -13.32
N VAL A 326 8.69 -14.80 -13.24
CA VAL A 326 9.81 -13.92 -12.93
C VAL A 326 9.41 -12.94 -11.83
N ASP A 327 10.32 -12.73 -10.89
CA ASP A 327 10.20 -11.80 -9.77
C ASP A 327 11.45 -10.92 -9.69
N PHE A 328 11.43 -9.90 -8.83
CA PHE A 328 12.57 -9.01 -8.62
C PHE A 328 13.44 -9.44 -7.45
N CYS A 329 14.67 -8.91 -7.41
CA CYS A 329 15.45 -8.92 -6.18
C CYS A 329 14.80 -8.06 -5.07
N PRO A 330 15.04 -8.36 -3.77
CA PRO A 330 14.51 -7.60 -2.64
C PRO A 330 14.79 -6.11 -2.74
N ALA A 331 15.98 -5.69 -3.18
CA ALA A 331 16.31 -4.28 -3.37
C ALA A 331 15.34 -3.55 -4.31
N THR A 332 14.89 -4.21 -5.39
CA THR A 332 13.90 -3.63 -6.31
C THR A 332 12.56 -3.43 -5.61
N TRP A 333 12.12 -4.42 -4.83
CA TRP A 333 10.89 -4.33 -4.05
C TRP A 333 10.97 -3.24 -2.96
N GLU A 334 12.13 -3.04 -2.34
CA GLU A 334 12.35 -1.93 -1.40
C GLU A 334 12.14 -0.58 -2.08
N TYR A 335 12.68 -0.36 -3.30
CA TYR A 335 12.41 0.87 -4.05
C TYR A 335 10.92 1.05 -4.36
N ILE A 336 10.25 0.00 -4.83
CA ILE A 336 8.82 0.03 -5.15
C ILE A 336 7.99 0.39 -3.91
N PHE A 337 8.24 -0.29 -2.78
CA PHE A 337 7.51 -0.04 -1.53
C PHE A 337 7.81 1.33 -0.96
N SER A 338 9.04 1.81 -1.07
CA SER A 338 9.42 3.17 -0.67
C SER A 338 8.63 4.22 -1.44
N LEU A 339 8.64 4.13 -2.77
CA LEU A 339 7.95 5.09 -3.64
C LEU A 339 6.44 5.03 -3.44
N GLU A 340 5.86 3.84 -3.34
CA GLU A 340 4.43 3.69 -3.05
C GLU A 340 4.03 4.29 -1.71
N LEU A 341 4.81 4.02 -0.65
CA LEU A 341 4.55 4.54 0.69
C LEU A 341 4.65 6.07 0.72
N LEU A 342 5.68 6.66 0.11
CA LEU A 342 5.88 8.11 0.09
C LEU A 342 4.80 8.82 -0.76
N CYS A 343 4.55 8.34 -1.98
CA CYS A 343 3.53 8.91 -2.85
C CYS A 343 2.12 8.84 -2.23
N SER A 344 1.83 7.80 -1.44
CA SER A 344 0.54 7.69 -0.73
C SER A 344 0.26 8.84 0.25
N GLN A 345 1.29 9.54 0.73
CA GLN A 345 1.11 10.70 1.62
C GLN A 345 0.78 11.99 0.86
N LEU A 346 1.06 12.05 -0.43
CA LEU A 346 0.84 13.23 -1.28
C LEU A 346 -0.46 13.13 -2.11
N GLY A 347 -1.09 11.97 -2.11
CA GLY A 347 -2.35 11.70 -2.79
C GLY A 347 -2.20 11.41 -4.29
N TRP A 348 -3.27 10.90 -4.89
CA TRP A 348 -3.28 10.45 -6.27
C TRP A 348 -3.04 11.56 -7.28
N THR A 349 -3.74 12.69 -7.17
CA THR A 349 -3.62 13.79 -8.14
C THR A 349 -2.20 14.34 -8.20
N TRP A 350 -1.54 14.49 -7.05
CA TRP A 350 -0.14 14.92 -7.02
C TRP A 350 0.77 13.88 -7.65
N THR A 351 0.58 12.60 -7.28
CA THR A 351 1.39 11.48 -7.77
C THR A 351 1.28 11.33 -9.29
N TYR A 352 0.06 11.39 -9.83
CA TYR A 352 -0.18 11.30 -11.26
C TYR A 352 0.51 12.44 -12.01
N ASN A 353 0.29 13.69 -11.57
CA ASN A 353 0.80 14.85 -12.28
C ASN A 353 2.32 15.03 -12.18
N ASN A 354 2.94 14.70 -11.05
CA ASN A 354 4.36 15.03 -10.80
C ASN A 354 5.29 13.82 -10.96
N ILE A 355 4.81 12.61 -10.71
CA ILE A 355 5.66 11.40 -10.78
C ILE A 355 5.33 10.59 -12.03
N ILE A 356 4.06 10.27 -12.25
CA ILE A 356 3.66 9.43 -13.38
C ILE A 356 3.87 10.17 -14.70
N SER A 357 3.30 11.37 -14.85
CA SER A 357 3.36 12.11 -16.11
C SER A 357 4.72 12.75 -16.40
N GLN A 358 5.44 13.24 -15.38
CA GLN A 358 6.64 14.07 -15.57
C GLN A 358 7.97 13.30 -15.42
N GLU A 359 8.01 12.19 -14.67
CA GLU A 359 9.25 11.44 -14.42
C GLU A 359 9.19 10.04 -15.05
N ILE A 360 8.14 9.27 -14.73
CA ILE A 360 7.96 7.91 -15.21
C ILE A 360 7.64 7.88 -16.72
N GLY A 361 6.69 8.69 -17.20
CA GLY A 361 6.29 8.75 -18.60
C GLY A 361 7.48 8.96 -19.56
N PRO A 362 8.30 10.02 -19.36
CA PRO A 362 9.50 10.25 -20.18
C PRO A 362 10.52 9.11 -20.10
N THR A 363 10.66 8.47 -18.93
CA THR A 363 11.55 7.31 -18.76
C THR A 363 11.07 6.11 -19.60
N MET A 364 9.77 5.84 -19.59
CA MET A 364 9.17 4.77 -20.39
C MET A 364 9.30 5.05 -21.89
N ASN A 365 9.07 6.29 -22.32
CA ASN A 365 9.24 6.68 -23.72
C ASN A 365 10.71 6.55 -24.17
N THR A 366 11.66 6.97 -23.34
CA THR A 366 13.10 6.77 -23.60
C THR A 366 13.43 5.28 -23.80
N TRP A 367 12.84 4.39 -22.99
CA TRP A 367 13.02 2.95 -23.13
C TRP A 367 12.38 2.37 -24.40
N LEU A 368 11.25 2.91 -24.87
CA LEU A 368 10.62 2.50 -26.13
C LEU A 368 11.47 2.91 -27.34
N MET A 369 12.02 4.12 -27.31
CA MET A 369 12.77 4.71 -28.43
C MET A 369 14.23 4.24 -28.51
N GLN A 370 14.75 3.55 -27.50
CA GLN A 370 16.15 3.13 -27.49
C GLN A 370 16.44 2.04 -28.53
N GLN A 371 17.53 2.18 -29.28
CA GLN A 371 17.96 1.19 -30.27
C GLN A 371 18.54 -0.05 -29.58
N ARG A 372 18.07 -1.25 -29.98
CA ARG A 372 18.46 -2.52 -29.37
C ARG A 372 19.55 -3.24 -30.17
N PRO A 373 20.78 -2.72 -30.16
CA PRO A 373 21.93 -3.51 -29.72
C PRO A 373 22.97 -2.73 -28.88
N GLN A 374 22.75 -1.43 -28.64
CA GLN A 374 23.65 -0.55 -27.87
C GLN A 374 23.32 -0.61 -26.36
N GLN A 375 24.21 -0.08 -25.51
CA GLN A 375 23.97 0.03 -24.06
C GLN A 375 22.58 0.62 -23.79
N LYS A 376 21.74 -0.13 -23.06
CA LYS A 376 20.39 0.28 -22.72
C LYS A 376 20.45 1.49 -21.76
N ALA A 377 20.09 2.67 -22.25
CA ALA A 377 19.98 3.88 -21.44
C ALA A 377 19.03 3.67 -20.25
N VAL A 378 17.97 2.89 -20.46
CA VAL A 378 17.09 2.39 -19.40
C VAL A 378 17.05 0.87 -19.47
N ARG A 379 17.34 0.19 -18.35
CA ARG A 379 17.36 -1.28 -18.29
C ARG A 379 15.95 -1.86 -18.14
N ASP A 380 15.76 -3.07 -18.66
CA ASP A 380 14.46 -3.76 -18.64
C ASP A 380 13.94 -3.99 -17.21
N VAL A 381 14.83 -4.31 -16.27
CA VAL A 381 14.47 -4.47 -14.84
C VAL A 381 13.93 -3.19 -14.23
N CYS A 382 14.45 -2.03 -14.62
CA CYS A 382 13.98 -0.73 -14.15
C CYS A 382 12.57 -0.45 -14.70
N VAL A 383 12.32 -0.73 -15.98
CA VAL A 383 11.00 -0.55 -16.61
C VAL A 383 9.97 -1.52 -16.03
N ALA A 384 10.33 -2.79 -15.87
CA ALA A 384 9.48 -3.77 -15.20
C ALA A 384 9.12 -3.33 -13.77
N ALA A 385 10.09 -2.83 -13.00
CA ALA A 385 9.85 -2.29 -11.66
C ALA A 385 8.90 -1.07 -11.67
N VAL A 386 9.10 -0.14 -12.61
CA VAL A 386 8.25 1.03 -12.78
C VAL A 386 6.82 0.64 -13.18
N LEU A 387 6.63 -0.35 -14.05
CA LEU A 387 5.29 -0.87 -14.39
C LEU A 387 4.58 -1.44 -13.17
N ARG A 388 5.28 -2.23 -12.35
CA ARG A 388 4.71 -2.77 -11.09
C ARG A 388 4.40 -1.66 -10.10
N LEU A 389 5.24 -0.63 -10.03
CA LEU A 389 4.97 0.58 -9.26
C LEU A 389 3.72 1.30 -9.77
N LEU A 390 3.54 1.46 -11.09
CA LEU A 390 2.36 2.12 -11.66
C LEU A 390 1.05 1.41 -11.31
N GLY A 391 1.01 0.07 -11.41
CA GLY A 391 -0.15 -0.71 -10.98
C GLY A 391 -0.50 -0.47 -9.51
N ARG A 392 0.53 -0.47 -8.66
CA ARG A 392 0.42 -0.21 -7.22
C ARG A 392 0.00 1.22 -6.89
N LEU A 393 0.55 2.22 -7.57
CA LEU A 393 0.18 3.64 -7.41
C LEU A 393 -1.24 3.89 -7.91
N GLY A 394 -1.68 3.25 -8.99
CA GLY A 394 -3.07 3.38 -9.45
C GLY A 394 -4.11 2.88 -8.45
N GLN A 395 -3.73 1.96 -7.54
CA GLN A 395 -4.59 1.61 -6.40
C GLN A 395 -4.88 2.79 -5.47
N LEU A 396 -3.96 3.75 -5.38
CA LEU A 396 -4.19 5.00 -4.65
C LEU A 396 -5.31 5.80 -5.31
N GLY A 397 -5.29 5.94 -6.64
CA GLY A 397 -6.36 6.62 -7.38
C GLY A 397 -7.71 5.94 -7.23
N LEU A 398 -7.74 4.59 -7.21
CA LEU A 398 -8.96 3.84 -6.91
C LEU A 398 -9.47 4.09 -5.50
N LYS A 399 -8.57 4.18 -4.50
CA LYS A 399 -8.91 4.52 -3.11
C LYS A 399 -9.51 5.91 -2.98
N GLU A 400 -9.04 6.85 -3.79
CA GLU A 400 -9.48 8.25 -3.79
C GLU A 400 -10.67 8.53 -4.74
N ASN A 401 -11.32 7.48 -5.25
CA ASN A 401 -12.47 7.58 -6.19
C ASN A 401 -12.14 8.29 -7.52
N GLN A 402 -10.90 8.21 -7.99
CA GLN A 402 -10.40 8.83 -9.22
C GLN A 402 -10.36 7.83 -10.39
N ALA A 403 -11.44 7.07 -10.59
CA ALA A 403 -11.48 5.94 -11.52
C ALA A 403 -11.15 6.34 -12.97
N THR A 404 -11.52 7.53 -13.43
CA THR A 404 -11.27 8.00 -14.80
C THR A 404 -9.77 8.18 -15.10
N LEU A 405 -9.03 8.83 -14.19
CA LEU A 405 -7.58 8.97 -14.31
C LEU A 405 -6.88 7.61 -14.26
N VAL A 406 -7.36 6.70 -13.41
CA VAL A 406 -6.85 5.33 -13.32
C VAL A 406 -7.12 4.54 -14.61
N GLN A 407 -8.29 4.68 -15.21
CA GLN A 407 -8.62 4.06 -16.50
C GLN A 407 -7.68 4.55 -17.61
N ASN A 408 -7.33 5.84 -17.63
CA ASN A 408 -6.38 6.38 -18.59
C ASN A 408 -4.98 5.81 -18.40
N LEU A 409 -4.53 5.66 -17.14
CA LEU A 409 -3.28 4.95 -16.85
C LEU A 409 -3.34 3.49 -17.31
N ALA A 410 -4.45 2.78 -17.04
CA ALA A 410 -4.61 1.39 -17.45
C ALA A 410 -4.55 1.23 -18.97
N LYS A 411 -5.20 2.13 -19.71
CA LYS A 411 -5.12 2.20 -21.18
C LYS A 411 -3.69 2.44 -21.66
N ALA A 412 -2.99 3.41 -21.08
CA ALA A 412 -1.60 3.70 -21.43
C ALA A 412 -0.68 2.49 -21.19
N ILE A 413 -0.85 1.78 -20.07
CA ILE A 413 -0.09 0.55 -19.77
C ILE A 413 -0.42 -0.57 -20.77
N ASN A 414 -1.69 -0.76 -21.13
CA ASN A 414 -2.08 -1.76 -22.12
C ASN A 414 -1.54 -1.42 -23.52
N GLN A 415 -1.59 -0.14 -23.93
CA GLN A 415 -1.00 0.32 -25.18
C GLN A 415 0.51 0.13 -25.20
N PHE A 416 1.19 0.43 -24.09
CA PHE A 416 2.62 0.17 -23.93
C PHE A 416 2.95 -1.31 -24.12
N GLY A 417 2.20 -2.21 -23.48
CA GLY A 417 2.39 -3.66 -23.62
C GLY A 417 2.20 -4.20 -25.04
N ASN A 418 1.33 -3.55 -25.82
CA ASN A 418 1.07 -3.89 -27.22
C ASN A 418 2.03 -3.22 -28.21
N HIS A 419 2.95 -2.37 -27.73
CA HIS A 419 3.87 -1.66 -28.60
C HIS A 419 4.91 -2.62 -29.21
N LYS A 420 5.09 -2.54 -30.52
CA LYS A 420 6.17 -3.23 -31.23
C LYS A 420 7.42 -2.38 -31.16
N LEU A 421 8.48 -2.88 -30.51
CA LEU A 421 9.70 -2.11 -30.27
C LEU A 421 10.52 -1.86 -31.54
N SER A 422 10.47 -2.78 -32.50
CA SER A 422 10.94 -2.62 -33.88
C SER A 422 10.41 -3.77 -34.74
N GLU A 423 10.67 -3.77 -36.06
CA GLU A 423 10.30 -4.87 -36.96
C GLU A 423 10.78 -6.26 -36.47
N ASN A 424 11.88 -6.30 -35.71
CA ASN A 424 12.54 -7.56 -35.30
C ASN A 424 12.70 -7.74 -33.78
N ALA A 425 12.25 -6.80 -32.93
CA ALA A 425 12.43 -6.89 -31.49
C ALA A 425 11.09 -7.02 -30.74
N ALA A 426 10.86 -8.20 -30.16
CA ALA A 426 9.75 -8.42 -29.25
C ALA A 426 10.00 -7.80 -27.86
N MET A 427 8.91 -7.52 -27.14
CA MET A 427 8.99 -7.05 -25.75
C MET A 427 9.62 -8.13 -24.85
N PRO A 428 10.59 -7.78 -23.98
CA PRO A 428 11.17 -8.77 -23.07
C PRO A 428 10.09 -9.39 -22.19
N TRP A 429 10.18 -10.70 -21.97
CA TRP A 429 9.17 -11.46 -21.25
C TRP A 429 8.88 -10.89 -19.85
N GLU A 430 9.92 -10.46 -19.14
CA GLU A 430 9.84 -9.89 -17.80
C GLU A 430 9.06 -8.57 -17.78
N VAL A 431 9.21 -7.77 -18.83
CA VAL A 431 8.47 -6.52 -19.00
C VAL A 431 7.00 -6.83 -19.32
N GLN A 432 6.72 -7.81 -20.19
CA GLN A 432 5.35 -8.25 -20.48
C GLN A 432 4.63 -8.74 -19.22
N LEU A 433 5.29 -9.57 -18.40
CA LEU A 433 4.74 -10.02 -17.11
C LEU A 433 4.40 -8.84 -16.20
N SER A 434 5.25 -7.81 -16.18
CA SER A 434 5.03 -6.61 -15.38
C SER A 434 3.85 -5.78 -15.87
N VAL A 435 3.62 -5.71 -17.19
CA VAL A 435 2.39 -5.14 -17.76
C VAL A 435 1.18 -5.93 -17.27
N VAL A 436 1.19 -7.26 -17.39
CA VAL A 436 0.07 -8.12 -16.96
C VAL A 436 -0.29 -7.90 -15.50
N TYR A 437 0.70 -7.87 -14.60
CA TYR A 437 0.43 -7.62 -13.19
C TYR A 437 -0.05 -6.19 -12.91
N ALA A 438 0.47 -5.19 -13.63
CA ALA A 438 -0.03 -3.82 -13.52
C ALA A 438 -1.48 -3.70 -14.02
N THR A 439 -1.83 -4.35 -15.14
CA THR A 439 -3.20 -4.42 -15.66
C THR A 439 -4.13 -5.11 -14.67
N HIS A 440 -3.68 -6.18 -13.99
CA HIS A 440 -4.44 -6.81 -12.92
C HIS A 440 -4.68 -5.87 -11.76
N ASP A 441 -3.63 -5.17 -11.29
CA ASP A 441 -3.77 -4.20 -10.20
C ASP A 441 -4.83 -3.16 -10.62
N LEU A 442 -4.75 -2.57 -11.81
CA LEU A 442 -5.67 -1.53 -12.28
C LEU A 442 -7.05 -2.03 -12.74
N ALA A 443 -7.27 -3.35 -12.79
CA ALA A 443 -8.51 -3.95 -13.29
C ALA A 443 -9.80 -3.46 -12.60
N PRO A 444 -9.85 -3.12 -11.29
CA PRO A 444 -11.06 -2.58 -10.68
C PRO A 444 -11.55 -1.27 -11.31
N SER A 445 -10.71 -0.54 -12.05
CA SER A 445 -11.11 0.66 -12.79
C SER A 445 -11.97 0.35 -14.03
N ASN A 446 -11.67 -0.76 -14.72
CA ASN A 446 -12.42 -1.28 -15.86
C ASN A 446 -12.09 -2.77 -16.11
N PRO A 447 -12.77 -3.70 -15.42
CA PRO A 447 -12.35 -5.10 -15.43
C PRO A 447 -12.65 -5.81 -16.75
N LYS A 448 -13.66 -5.35 -17.52
CA LYS A 448 -13.98 -5.89 -18.85
C LYS A 448 -12.85 -5.61 -19.83
N GLU A 449 -12.36 -4.38 -19.87
CA GLU A 449 -11.23 -3.97 -20.73
C GLU A 449 -9.93 -4.65 -20.29
N ALA A 450 -9.68 -4.74 -18.98
CA ALA A 450 -8.52 -5.47 -18.45
C ALA A 450 -8.54 -6.95 -18.86
N LEU A 451 -9.69 -7.63 -18.75
CA LEU A 451 -9.82 -9.03 -19.14
C LEU A 451 -9.61 -9.22 -20.65
N ALA A 452 -10.15 -8.33 -21.47
CA ALA A 452 -9.96 -8.35 -22.92
C ALA A 452 -8.48 -8.17 -23.31
N ALA A 453 -7.77 -7.23 -22.68
CA ALA A 453 -6.34 -7.02 -22.89
C ALA A 453 -5.52 -8.26 -22.53
N LEU A 454 -5.84 -8.91 -21.39
CA LEU A 454 -5.15 -10.12 -20.96
C LEU A 454 -5.44 -11.33 -21.85
N ALA A 455 -6.68 -11.48 -22.35
CA ALA A 455 -7.01 -12.52 -23.31
C ALA A 455 -6.26 -12.34 -24.64
N SER A 456 -6.17 -11.09 -25.12
CA SER A 456 -5.38 -10.76 -26.31
C SER A 456 -3.91 -11.07 -26.12
N TRP A 457 -3.34 -10.75 -24.96
CA TRP A 457 -1.95 -11.08 -24.63
C TRP A 457 -1.74 -12.60 -24.57
N GLN A 458 -2.65 -13.35 -23.93
CA GLN A 458 -2.57 -14.82 -23.85
C GLN A 458 -2.61 -15.50 -25.22
N GLY A 459 -3.42 -14.98 -26.15
CA GLY A 459 -3.48 -15.52 -27.52
C GLY A 459 -2.21 -15.27 -28.34
N GLY A 460 -1.39 -14.30 -27.95
CA GLY A 460 -0.17 -13.91 -28.67
C GLY A 460 1.12 -14.55 -28.14
N ILE A 461 1.08 -15.29 -27.04
CA ILE A 461 2.28 -15.85 -26.40
C ILE A 461 2.42 -17.36 -26.64
N THR A 462 3.67 -17.81 -26.77
CA THR A 462 4.03 -19.23 -26.85
C THR A 462 4.61 -19.77 -25.54
N HIS A 463 4.94 -18.88 -24.59
CA HIS A 463 5.48 -19.25 -23.30
C HIS A 463 4.41 -19.82 -22.34
N PRO A 464 4.78 -20.75 -21.45
CA PRO A 464 3.87 -21.22 -20.39
C PRO A 464 3.43 -20.08 -19.48
N VAL A 465 2.12 -19.90 -19.32
CA VAL A 465 1.54 -18.88 -18.44
C VAL A 465 1.79 -19.22 -16.96
N PRO A 466 2.43 -18.33 -16.18
CA PRO A 466 2.65 -18.54 -14.75
C PRO A 466 1.35 -18.73 -13.95
N PRO A 467 1.35 -19.56 -12.88
CA PRO A 467 0.19 -19.78 -12.02
C PRO A 467 -0.42 -18.49 -11.45
N ALA A 468 0.43 -17.52 -11.05
CA ALA A 468 -0.04 -16.24 -10.53
C ALA A 468 -0.92 -15.50 -11.54
N ILE A 469 -0.57 -15.52 -12.83
CA ILE A 469 -1.33 -14.86 -13.89
C ILE A 469 -2.67 -15.56 -14.13
N LYS A 470 -2.69 -16.90 -14.09
CA LYS A 470 -3.95 -17.66 -14.16
C LYS A 470 -4.90 -17.25 -13.03
N SER A 471 -4.36 -17.10 -11.81
CA SER A 471 -5.11 -16.59 -10.66
C SER A 471 -5.59 -15.15 -10.87
N CYS A 472 -4.74 -14.25 -11.37
CA CYS A 472 -5.11 -12.87 -11.70
C CYS A 472 -6.29 -12.82 -12.68
N ILE A 473 -6.24 -13.61 -13.76
CA ILE A 473 -7.31 -13.65 -14.77
C ILE A 473 -8.61 -14.19 -14.18
N ALA A 474 -8.53 -15.25 -13.38
CA ALA A 474 -9.70 -15.78 -12.67
C ALA A 474 -10.32 -14.72 -11.75
N GLN A 475 -9.50 -13.99 -10.98
CA GLN A 475 -9.97 -12.92 -10.09
C GLN A 475 -10.68 -11.80 -10.88
N ILE A 476 -10.11 -11.34 -11.99
CA ILE A 476 -10.75 -10.32 -12.86
C ILE A 476 -12.07 -10.86 -13.42
N GLY A 477 -12.12 -12.14 -13.81
CA GLY A 477 -13.35 -12.81 -14.23
C GLY A 477 -14.45 -12.74 -13.16
N THR A 478 -14.11 -13.01 -11.90
CA THR A 478 -15.06 -12.87 -10.79
C THR A 478 -15.51 -11.42 -10.55
N LEU A 479 -14.62 -10.43 -10.75
CA LEU A 479 -14.96 -9.01 -10.66
C LEU A 479 -15.96 -8.62 -11.75
N CYS A 480 -15.75 -9.07 -12.99
CA CYS A 480 -16.69 -8.86 -14.10
C CYS A 480 -18.08 -9.42 -13.80
N GLN A 481 -18.18 -10.59 -13.15
CA GLN A 481 -19.46 -11.19 -12.78
C GLN A 481 -20.21 -10.41 -11.69
N LYS A 482 -19.47 -9.76 -10.77
CA LYS A 482 -20.06 -8.94 -9.69
C LYS A 482 -20.61 -7.61 -10.20
N ILE A 483 -20.06 -7.10 -11.31
CA ILE A 483 -20.55 -5.90 -11.99
C ILE A 483 -21.68 -6.34 -12.93
N LYS A 484 -22.88 -6.51 -12.36
CA LYS A 484 -24.09 -6.69 -13.17
C LYS A 484 -24.26 -5.49 -14.13
N PRO A 485 -24.77 -5.73 -15.35
CA PRO A 485 -24.92 -4.71 -16.39
C PRO A 485 -25.82 -3.55 -15.97
#